data_AF-A0A9E8MXI0-F1
#
_entry.id   AF-A0A9E8MXI0-F1
#
_cell.length_a   1.000
_cell.length_b   1.000
_cell.length_c   1.000
_cell.angle_alpha   90.00
_cell.angle_beta   90.00
_cell.angle_gamma   90.00
#
_symmetry.space_group_name_H-M   'P 1'
#
loop_
_entity.id
_entity.type
_entity.pdbx_description
1 polymer ?
#
loop_
_entity_poly.entity_id
_entity_poly.type
_entity_poly.pdbx_seq_one_letter_code
_entity_poly.pdbx_strand_id
1 'polypeptide(L)'
;MAKDIRDLFDADNKRPNGTMPNNHEARFLCKLDNALPQEKQAKLSWIKIAASIVILLGITFGAFHYLNNQTQSVQVVDAGVPEDQTKTLGDISPDLKKVEDYYVAHINLELSKMKLTPGEQRVI
;
A
#
# COMPACT_ATOMS: atom_id res chain seq x y z
N MET A 1 -5.36 20.30 73.13
CA MET A 1 -3.93 19.94 73.20
C MET A 1 -3.74 18.73 72.30
N ALA A 2 -2.81 18.78 71.33
CA ALA A 2 -2.56 17.64 70.45
C ALA A 2 -1.88 16.52 71.26
N LYS A 3 -2.39 15.29 71.15
CA LYS A 3 -1.81 14.14 71.82
C LYS A 3 -0.57 13.68 71.04
N ASP A 4 0.53 13.39 71.71
CA ASP A 4 1.76 12.91 71.06
C ASP A 4 1.47 11.57 70.36
N ILE A 5 1.95 11.44 69.13
CA ILE A 5 1.86 10.21 68.34
C ILE A 5 2.61 9.06 69.01
N ARG A 6 3.70 9.34 69.73
CA ARG A 6 4.46 8.32 70.47
C ARG A 6 3.61 7.68 71.56
N ASP A 7 2.95 8.49 72.37
CA ASP A 7 2.04 8.03 73.43
C ASP A 7 0.86 7.21 72.87
N LEU A 8 0.43 7.51 71.63
CA LEU A 8 -0.62 6.75 70.94
C LEU A 8 -0.14 5.37 70.49
N PHE A 9 1.06 5.29 69.89
CA PHE A 9 1.65 4.01 69.49
C PHE A 9 1.98 3.12 70.70
N ASP A 10 2.49 3.70 71.79
CA ASP A 10 2.77 2.97 73.02
C ASP A 10 1.50 2.45 73.68
N ALA A 11 0.39 3.19 73.58
CA ALA A 11 -0.92 2.74 74.06
C ALA A 11 -1.54 1.65 73.17
N ASP A 12 -1.31 1.71 71.85
CA ASP A 12 -1.83 0.73 70.89
C ASP A 12 -1.06 -0.59 70.92
N ASN A 13 0.27 -0.55 71.07
CA ASN A 13 1.12 -1.72 71.26
C ASN A 13 0.80 -2.52 72.53
N LYS A 14 0.15 -1.87 73.53
CA LYS A 14 -0.31 -2.52 74.76
C LYS A 14 -1.70 -3.17 74.63
N ARG A 15 -2.41 -2.95 73.52
CA ARG A 15 -3.69 -3.61 73.25
C ARG A 15 -3.44 -5.02 72.73
N PRO A 16 -4.25 -6.02 73.14
CA PRO A 16 -4.17 -7.33 72.54
C PRO A 16 -4.43 -7.20 71.04
N ASN A 17 -3.65 -7.90 70.22
CA ASN A 17 -3.83 -7.95 68.76
C ASN A 17 -5.26 -8.40 68.44
N GLY A 18 -6.15 -7.43 68.18
CA GLY A 18 -7.51 -7.69 67.77
C GLY A 18 -7.50 -8.31 66.37
N THR A 19 -8.28 -9.37 66.18
CA THR A 19 -8.47 -9.93 64.84
C THR A 19 -9.26 -8.93 63.98
N MET A 20 -8.92 -8.87 62.70
CA MET A 20 -9.63 -8.02 61.74
C MET A 20 -11.11 -8.44 61.69
N PRO A 21 -12.07 -7.50 61.70
CA PRO A 21 -13.47 -7.83 61.56
C PRO A 21 -13.74 -8.62 60.28
N ASN A 22 -14.63 -9.60 60.37
CA ASN A 22 -15.12 -10.33 59.19
C ASN A 22 -15.61 -9.31 58.16
N ASN A 23 -15.28 -9.51 56.87
CA ASN A 23 -15.67 -8.64 55.76
C ASN A 23 -14.95 -7.27 55.67
N HIS A 24 -13.91 -7.02 56.47
CA HIS A 24 -13.10 -5.79 56.35
C HIS A 24 -12.36 -5.71 55.00
N GLU A 25 -11.74 -6.81 54.58
CA GLU A 25 -10.99 -6.90 53.33
C GLU A 25 -11.87 -6.59 52.11
N ALA A 26 -13.04 -7.20 52.00
CA ALA A 26 -13.96 -6.93 50.91
C ALA A 26 -14.46 -5.47 50.89
N ARG A 27 -14.69 -4.87 52.06
CA ARG A 27 -15.03 -3.43 52.14
C ARG A 27 -13.87 -2.54 51.72
N PHE A 28 -12.64 -2.91 52.05
CA PHE A 28 -11.44 -2.20 51.64
C PHE A 28 -11.27 -2.26 50.13
N LEU A 29 -11.35 -3.45 49.53
CA LEU A 29 -11.27 -3.65 48.08
C LEU A 29 -12.35 -2.87 47.33
N CYS A 30 -13.59 -2.92 47.82
CA CYS A 30 -14.69 -2.14 47.24
C CYS A 30 -14.41 -0.63 47.27
N LYS A 31 -13.87 -0.10 48.37
CA LYS A 31 -13.49 1.33 48.45
C LYS A 31 -12.28 1.65 47.59
N LEU A 32 -11.32 0.74 47.48
CA LEU A 32 -10.13 0.88 46.66
C LEU A 32 -10.51 0.99 45.19
N ASP A 33 -11.33 0.08 44.69
CA ASP A 33 -11.79 0.08 43.29
C ASP A 33 -12.57 1.35 42.94
N ASN A 34 -13.33 1.90 43.89
CA ASN A 34 -14.06 3.16 43.70
C ASN A 34 -13.16 4.40 43.76
N ALA A 35 -12.03 4.33 44.48
CA ALA A 35 -11.11 5.45 44.65
C ALA A 35 -10.04 5.51 43.54
N LEU A 36 -9.76 4.38 42.89
CA LEU A 36 -8.85 4.34 41.75
C LEU A 36 -9.51 4.99 40.52
N PRO A 37 -8.79 5.82 39.76
CA PRO A 37 -9.31 6.36 38.51
C PRO A 37 -9.62 5.20 37.56
N GLN A 38 -10.87 5.07 37.12
CA GLN A 38 -11.18 4.14 36.03
C GLN A 38 -10.43 4.58 34.79
N GLU A 39 -9.56 3.70 34.28
CA GLU A 39 -8.90 3.80 32.99
C GLU A 39 -9.98 4.06 31.93
N LYS A 40 -10.13 5.33 31.50
CA LYS A 40 -11.02 5.66 30.40
C LYS A 40 -10.44 5.00 29.16
N GLN A 41 -11.01 3.88 28.75
CA GLN A 41 -10.68 3.28 27.47
C GLN A 41 -10.96 4.33 26.39
N ALA A 42 -9.88 4.90 25.86
CA ALA A 42 -9.99 5.91 24.83
C ALA A 42 -10.73 5.28 23.64
N LYS A 43 -11.65 6.04 23.01
CA LYS A 43 -12.42 5.59 21.83
C LYS A 43 -11.56 5.36 20.57
N LEU A 44 -10.27 5.11 20.75
CA LEU A 44 -9.29 4.78 19.71
C LEU A 44 -9.61 3.45 19.01
N SER A 45 -10.48 2.60 19.59
CA SER A 45 -10.91 1.35 18.95
C SER A 45 -11.56 1.58 17.58
N TRP A 46 -12.32 2.67 17.38
CA TRP A 46 -12.90 2.97 16.07
C TRP A 46 -11.84 3.43 15.06
N ILE A 47 -10.81 4.14 15.53
CA ILE A 47 -9.67 4.56 14.70
C ILE A 47 -8.87 3.34 14.24
N LYS A 48 -8.74 2.28 15.06
CA LYS A 48 -8.09 1.02 14.66
C LYS A 48 -8.84 0.34 13.51
N ILE A 49 -10.16 0.35 13.54
CA ILE A 49 -11.02 -0.21 12.48
C ILE A 49 -10.94 0.65 11.21
N ALA A 50 -10.96 1.98 11.35
CA ALA A 50 -10.79 2.87 10.20
C ALA A 50 -9.40 2.70 9.55
N ALA A 51 -8.34 2.57 10.37
CA ALA A 51 -6.98 2.38 9.87
C ALA A 51 -6.81 1.07 9.09
N SER A 52 -7.45 -0.02 9.51
CA SER A 52 -7.38 -1.29 8.76
C SER A 52 -8.03 -1.17 7.39
N ILE A 53 -9.16 -0.45 7.28
CA ILE A 53 -9.83 -0.21 6.00
C ILE A 53 -8.94 0.63 5.08
N VAL A 54 -8.30 1.70 5.59
CA VAL A 54 -7.38 2.54 4.80
C VAL A 54 -6.18 1.74 4.31
N ILE A 55 -5.58 0.89 5.15
CA ILE A 55 -4.46 0.03 4.75
C ILE A 55 -4.90 -0.94 3.65
N LEU A 56 -6.07 -1.57 3.79
CA LEU A 56 -6.59 -2.52 2.81
C LEU A 56 -6.85 -1.82 1.47
N LEU A 57 -7.52 -0.67 1.48
CA LEU A 57 -7.73 0.14 0.27
C LEU A 57 -6.41 0.62 -0.35
N GLY A 58 -5.43 1.01 0.46
CA GLY A 58 -4.11 1.42 -0.02
C GLY A 58 -3.36 0.29 -0.72
N ILE A 59 -3.39 -0.92 -0.14
CA ILE A 59 -2.79 -2.11 -0.76
C ILE A 59 -3.54 -2.50 -2.04
N THR A 60 -4.87 -2.54 -2.02
CA THR A 60 -5.69 -2.88 -3.20
C THR A 60 -5.48 -1.88 -4.32
N PHE A 61 -5.51 -0.57 -4.03
CA PHE A 61 -5.28 0.48 -5.02
C PHE A 61 -3.84 0.47 -5.53
N GLY A 62 -2.86 0.34 -4.64
CA GLY A 62 -1.45 0.26 -5.00
C GLY A 62 -1.13 -0.95 -5.87
N ALA A 63 -1.65 -2.12 -5.50
CA ALA A 63 -1.51 -3.34 -6.29
C ALA A 63 -2.24 -3.20 -7.64
N PHE A 64 -3.49 -2.72 -7.66
CA PHE A 64 -4.23 -2.50 -8.91
C PHE A 64 -3.49 -1.54 -9.85
N HIS A 65 -2.97 -0.43 -9.34
CA HIS A 65 -2.21 0.53 -10.13
C HIS A 65 -0.87 -0.07 -10.62
N TYR A 66 -0.15 -0.79 -9.76
CA TYR A 66 1.12 -1.43 -10.14
C TYR A 66 0.93 -2.53 -11.18
N LEU A 67 -0.08 -3.40 -11.01
CA LEU A 67 -0.41 -4.47 -11.95
C LEU A 67 -0.98 -3.91 -13.26
N ASN A 68 -1.85 -2.89 -13.21
CA ASN A 68 -2.38 -2.27 -14.42
C ASN A 68 -1.35 -1.49 -15.21
N ASN A 69 -0.34 -0.92 -14.55
CA ASN A 69 0.78 -0.29 -15.24
C ASN A 69 1.70 -1.31 -15.92
N GLN A 70 1.67 -2.58 -15.51
CA GLN A 70 2.31 -3.67 -16.25
C GLN A 70 1.40 -4.23 -17.38
N THR A 71 0.09 -4.03 -17.29
CA THR A 71 -0.86 -4.31 -18.37
C THR A 71 -1.21 -3.05 -19.17
N GLN A 72 -0.20 -2.34 -19.66
CA GLN A 72 -0.34 -1.79 -21.02
C GLN A 72 -0.30 -2.95 -22.01
N SER A 73 -1.27 -3.86 -21.90
CA SER A 73 -1.64 -4.72 -23.00
C SER A 73 -2.24 -3.80 -24.04
N VAL A 74 -1.54 -3.71 -25.17
CA VAL A 74 -2.03 -3.21 -26.45
C VAL A 74 -3.55 -3.31 -26.50
N GLN A 75 -4.20 -2.16 -26.53
CA GLN A 75 -5.63 -2.06 -26.78
C GLN A 75 -5.84 -2.53 -28.22
N VAL A 76 -6.06 -3.84 -28.42
CA VAL A 76 -6.54 -4.36 -29.69
C VAL A 76 -7.99 -3.91 -29.79
N VAL A 77 -8.17 -2.73 -30.39
CA VAL A 77 -9.45 -2.30 -30.92
C VAL A 77 -9.88 -3.39 -31.90
N ASP A 78 -11.05 -3.96 -31.67
CA ASP A 78 -11.77 -4.81 -32.61
C ASP A 78 -12.19 -3.93 -33.81
N ALA A 79 -11.21 -3.62 -34.66
CA ALA A 79 -11.39 -3.03 -35.97
C ALA A 79 -10.92 -4.11 -36.95
N GLY A 80 -11.86 -4.61 -37.76
CA GLY A 80 -11.65 -5.72 -38.67
C GLY A 80 -10.29 -5.66 -39.34
N VAL A 81 -9.51 -6.74 -39.19
CA VAL A 81 -8.21 -7.00 -39.82
C VAL A 81 -7.36 -5.73 -39.97
N PRO A 82 -6.58 -5.33 -38.95
CA PRO A 82 -5.57 -4.33 -39.19
C PRO A 82 -4.50 -5.01 -40.05
N GLU A 83 -4.47 -4.67 -41.35
CA GLU A 83 -3.22 -4.74 -42.09
C GLU A 83 -2.15 -4.07 -41.23
N ASP A 84 -1.02 -4.74 -41.07
CA ASP A 84 0.11 -4.30 -40.26
C ASP A 84 0.47 -2.83 -40.58
N GLN A 85 -0.08 -1.90 -39.79
CA GLN A 85 0.30 -0.49 -39.82
C GLN A 85 1.65 -0.38 -39.11
N THR A 86 2.68 -0.86 -39.79
CA THR A 86 4.06 -0.63 -39.39
C THR A 86 4.27 0.88 -39.37
N LYS A 87 4.51 1.45 -38.19
CA LYS A 87 4.84 2.87 -38.06
C LYS A 87 6.10 3.14 -38.86
N THR A 88 6.02 4.13 -39.73
CA THR A 88 7.16 4.49 -40.58
C THR A 88 7.95 5.65 -39.97
N LEU A 89 9.18 5.86 -40.45
CA LEU A 89 10.07 6.91 -39.93
C LEU A 89 9.43 8.31 -40.11
N GLY A 90 8.68 8.50 -41.19
CA GLY A 90 7.91 9.71 -41.44
C GLY A 90 6.80 10.02 -40.42
N ASP A 91 6.30 9.03 -39.67
CA ASP A 91 5.28 9.23 -38.64
C ASP A 91 5.84 9.89 -37.37
N ILE A 92 7.17 9.92 -37.22
CA ILE A 92 7.85 10.51 -36.05
C ILE A 92 8.18 11.98 -36.29
N SER A 93 8.65 12.35 -37.49
CA SER A 93 8.93 13.75 -37.84
C SER A 93 9.10 13.98 -39.36
N PRO A 94 8.92 15.23 -39.84
CA PRO A 94 9.14 15.58 -41.25
C PRO A 94 10.58 15.34 -41.74
N ASP A 95 11.57 15.45 -40.85
CA ASP A 95 12.97 15.20 -41.22
C ASP A 95 13.27 13.71 -41.39
N LEU A 96 12.64 12.84 -40.57
CA LEU A 96 12.77 11.40 -40.69
C LEU A 96 12.07 10.86 -41.95
N LYS A 97 10.98 11.51 -42.41
CA LYS A 97 10.34 11.18 -43.69
C LYS A 97 11.29 11.34 -44.88
N LYS A 98 12.12 12.40 -44.89
CA LYS A 98 13.09 12.62 -45.97
C LYS A 98 14.11 11.49 -46.07
N VAL A 99 14.54 10.96 -44.92
CA VAL A 99 15.51 9.87 -44.85
C VAL A 99 14.91 8.58 -45.39
N GLU A 100 13.68 8.27 -44.99
CA GLU A 100 12.93 7.12 -45.49
C GLU A 100 12.73 7.19 -47.01
N ASP A 101 12.17 8.29 -47.51
CA ASP A 101 11.93 8.50 -48.94
C ASP A 101 13.25 8.35 -49.75
N TYR A 102 14.35 8.88 -49.22
CA TYR A 102 15.68 8.78 -49.85
C TYR A 102 16.14 7.32 -49.99
N TYR A 103 16.09 6.54 -48.91
CA TYR A 103 16.56 5.15 -48.94
C TYR A 103 15.64 4.25 -49.76
N VAL A 104 14.32 4.41 -49.66
CA VAL A 104 13.35 3.64 -50.46
C VAL A 104 13.56 3.89 -51.95
N ALA A 105 13.69 5.15 -52.36
CA ALA A 105 13.96 5.49 -53.75
C ALA A 105 15.32 4.96 -54.23
N HIS A 106 16.35 5.05 -53.39
CA HIS A 106 17.68 4.57 -53.73
C HIS A 106 17.73 3.04 -53.87
N ILE A 107 17.07 2.29 -52.98
CA ILE A 107 16.95 0.83 -53.07
C ILE A 107 16.25 0.44 -54.36
N ASN A 108 15.11 1.05 -54.67
CA ASN A 108 14.37 0.76 -55.91
C ASN A 108 15.20 1.09 -57.16
N LEU A 109 15.98 2.17 -57.11
CA LEU A 109 16.91 2.53 -58.17
C LEU A 109 18.02 1.47 -58.34
N GLU A 110 18.62 0.98 -57.26
CA GLU A 110 19.63 -0.08 -57.33
C GLU A 110 19.04 -1.41 -57.79
N LEU A 111 17.85 -1.79 -57.31
CA LEU A 111 17.12 -2.98 -57.77
C LEU A 111 16.82 -2.91 -59.27
N SER A 112 16.48 -1.73 -59.80
CA SER A 112 16.23 -1.56 -61.23
C SER A 112 17.48 -1.80 -62.10
N LYS A 113 18.68 -1.66 -61.53
CA LYS A 113 19.96 -1.89 -62.20
C LYS A 113 20.45 -3.33 -62.07
N MET A 114 19.87 -4.13 -61.17
CA MET A 114 20.25 -5.53 -60.98
C MET A 114 19.71 -6.39 -62.14
N LYS A 115 20.59 -7.20 -62.74
CA LYS A 115 20.20 -8.19 -63.74
C LYS A 115 19.89 -9.51 -63.03
N LEU A 116 18.70 -10.06 -63.24
CA LEU A 116 18.32 -11.37 -62.72
C LEU A 116 19.17 -12.45 -63.41
N THR A 117 20.04 -13.12 -62.67
CA THR A 117 20.77 -14.31 -63.14
C THR A 117 19.87 -15.55 -63.02
N PRO A 118 19.84 -16.47 -64.01
CA PRO A 118 18.87 -17.57 -64.06
C PRO A 118 18.90 -18.61 -62.91
N GLY A 119 19.79 -18.46 -61.93
CA GLY A 119 19.99 -19.41 -60.83
C GLY A 119 19.46 -18.99 -59.46
N GLU A 120 19.01 -17.73 -59.29
CA GLU A 120 18.63 -17.19 -57.96
C GLU A 120 17.13 -16.93 -57.79
N GLN A 121 16.30 -17.48 -58.69
CA GLN A 121 14.85 -17.48 -58.51
C GLN A 121 14.46 -18.51 -57.43
N ARG A 122 14.76 -18.19 -56.16
CA ARG A 122 14.11 -18.86 -55.04
C ARG A 122 12.68 -18.35 -54.97
N VAL A 123 11.78 -19.27 -55.30
CA VAL A 123 10.34 -19.20 -55.08
C VAL A 123 10.07 -18.70 -53.66
N ILE A 124 9.34 -17.59 -53.57
CA ILE A 124 8.56 -17.19 -52.40
C ILE A 124 7.10 -17.26 -52.84
#